data_AF-A0A2E2WA83-F1
#
_entry.id   AF-A0A2E2WA83-F1
#
_cell.length_a   1.000
_cell.length_b   1.000
_cell.length_c   1.000
_cell.angle_alpha   90.00
_cell.angle_beta   90.00
_cell.angle_gamma   90.00
#
_symmetry.space_group_name_H-M   'P 1'
#
loop_
_entity.id
_entity.type
_entity.pdbx_description
1 polymer ?
#
loop_
_entity_poly.entity_id
_entity_poly.type
_entity_poly.pdbx_seq_one_letter_code
_entity_poly.pdbx_strand_id
1 'polypeptide(L)'
;MKSVYIHSAVCISAQESFTGGTMIPLETFREKIPAKHPDYRDFIPPAAARRMAPAVKMGMAAATKTLQEAGIKEPGAIITGSGM
;
A
#
# COMPACT_ATOMS: atom_id res chain seq x y z
N MET A 1 -24.87 15.75 -6.65
CA MET A 1 -23.79 15.04 -5.92
C MET A 1 -22.67 16.02 -5.63
N LYS A 2 -21.93 15.85 -4.52
CA LYS A 2 -20.72 16.63 -4.26
C LYS A 2 -19.54 16.02 -5.01
N SER A 3 -18.61 16.84 -5.48
CA SER A 3 -17.35 16.37 -6.06
C SER A 3 -16.51 15.65 -5.00
N VAL A 4 -15.79 14.61 -5.42
CA VAL A 4 -14.88 13.83 -4.58
C VAL A 4 -13.50 13.84 -5.23
N TYR A 5 -12.45 14.00 -4.42
CA TYR A 5 -11.07 14.10 -4.88
C TYR A 5 -10.19 13.08 -4.16
N ILE A 6 -9.10 12.68 -4.82
CA ILE A 6 -8.07 11.82 -4.23
C ILE A 6 -7.01 12.73 -3.59
N HIS A 7 -6.80 12.58 -2.29
CA HIS A 7 -5.80 13.37 -1.55
C HIS A 7 -4.40 12.78 -1.62
N SER A 8 -4.30 11.45 -1.66
CA SER A 8 -3.06 10.71 -1.79
C SER A 8 -3.35 9.30 -2.32
N ALA A 9 -2.32 8.63 -2.86
CA ALA A 9 -2.41 7.27 -3.34
C ALA A 9 -1.06 6.58 -3.20
N VAL A 10 -1.04 5.43 -2.52
CA VAL A 10 0.17 4.62 -2.33
C VAL A 10 -0.09 3.20 -2.80
N CYS A 11 0.93 2.59 -3.39
CA CYS A 11 0.86 1.22 -3.91
C CYS A 11 2.11 0.41 -3.52
N ILE A 12 1.91 -0.87 -3.23
CA ILE A 12 2.99 -1.87 -3.16
C ILE A 12 2.81 -2.79 -4.36
N SER A 13 3.77 -2.77 -5.28
CA SER A 13 3.70 -3.45 -6.57
C SER A 13 5.04 -4.09 -6.92
N ALA A 14 5.17 -4.68 -8.12
CA ALA A 14 6.45 -5.15 -8.64
C ALA A 14 7.44 -3.99 -8.97
N GLN A 15 6.95 -2.75 -9.03
CA GLN A 15 7.78 -1.55 -9.18
C GLN A 15 8.14 -0.95 -7.82
N GLU A 16 9.11 -0.03 -7.80
CA GLU A 16 9.45 0.76 -6.60
C GLU A 16 8.40 1.86 -6.35
N SER A 17 7.14 1.44 -6.19
CA SER A 17 5.98 2.32 -6.09
C SER A 17 5.73 2.82 -4.68
N PHE A 18 6.27 2.15 -3.67
CA PHE A 18 5.97 2.45 -2.28
C PHE A 18 6.75 3.64 -1.75
N THR A 19 8.03 3.80 -2.10
CA THR A 19 8.87 4.90 -1.61
C THR A 19 8.56 6.24 -2.29
N GLY A 20 7.80 6.21 -3.38
CA GLY A 20 7.62 7.35 -4.28
C GLY A 20 8.80 7.47 -5.26
N GLY A 21 8.56 8.16 -6.38
CA GLY A 21 9.55 8.35 -7.45
C GLY A 21 8.96 8.21 -8.84
N THR A 22 9.81 8.38 -9.86
CA THR A 22 9.43 8.17 -11.25
C THR A 22 9.20 6.69 -11.49
N MET A 23 7.97 6.34 -11.84
CA MET A 23 7.60 4.99 -12.24
C MET A 23 8.22 4.73 -13.63
N ILE A 24 9.21 3.85 -13.67
CA ILE A 24 9.85 3.45 -14.91
C ILE A 24 9.00 2.35 -15.55
N PRO A 25 8.77 2.37 -16.87
CA PRO A 25 8.10 1.26 -17.56
C PRO A 25 8.79 -0.06 -17.21
N LEU A 26 8.00 -1.04 -16.77
CA LEU A 26 8.48 -2.40 -16.66
C LEU A 26 8.46 -3.05 -18.03
N GLU A 27 9.47 -3.86 -18.31
CA GLU A 27 9.42 -4.80 -19.42
C GLU A 27 8.22 -5.74 -19.26
N THR A 28 7.67 -6.24 -20.36
CA THR A 28 6.59 -7.22 -20.28
C THR A 28 7.17 -8.56 -19.91
N PHE A 29 6.84 -9.05 -18.71
CA PHE A 29 7.25 -10.37 -18.25
C PHE A 29 6.16 -11.40 -18.53
N ARG A 30 6.55 -12.62 -18.91
CA ARG A 30 5.62 -13.76 -19.08
C ARG A 30 5.27 -14.45 -17.75
N GLU A 31 6.04 -14.18 -16.70
CA GLU A 31 5.96 -14.85 -15.42
C GLU A 31 5.43 -13.91 -14.32
N LYS A 32 4.98 -14.50 -13.21
CA LYS A 32 4.54 -13.75 -12.04
C LYS A 32 5.74 -13.10 -11.36
N ILE A 33 5.70 -11.78 -11.22
CA ILE A 33 6.74 -11.02 -10.53
C ILE A 33 6.30 -10.74 -9.09
N PRO A 34 7.16 -10.96 -8.09
CA PRO A 34 6.85 -10.60 -6.71
C PRO A 34 6.76 -9.08 -6.53
N ALA A 35 5.98 -8.65 -5.55
CA ALA A 35 5.95 -7.25 -5.14
C ALA A 35 7.26 -6.87 -4.41
N LYS A 36 7.68 -5.62 -4.57
CA LYS A 36 8.75 -5.01 -3.79
C LYS A 36 8.18 -4.55 -2.45
N HIS A 37 8.49 -5.30 -1.40
CA HIS A 37 7.95 -5.06 -0.09
C HIS A 37 8.73 -3.98 0.67
N PRO A 38 8.03 -3.03 1.34
CA PRO A 38 8.67 -2.11 2.25
C PRO A 38 9.06 -2.80 3.57
N ASP A 39 9.81 -2.10 4.41
CA ASP A 39 10.02 -2.54 5.78
C ASP A 39 8.73 -2.38 6.59
N TYR A 40 8.08 -3.51 6.88
CA TYR A 40 6.83 -3.51 7.62
C TYR A 40 6.98 -3.09 9.09
N ARG A 41 8.20 -3.07 9.65
CA ARG A 41 8.42 -2.69 11.05
C ARG A 41 8.06 -1.23 11.32
N ASP A 42 8.11 -0.40 10.28
CA ASP A 42 7.74 1.02 10.36
C ASP A 42 6.22 1.24 10.45
N PHE A 43 5.41 0.22 10.13
CA PHE A 43 3.95 0.32 10.04
C PHE A 43 3.22 -0.69 10.94
N ILE A 44 3.85 -1.82 11.26
CA ILE A 44 3.22 -2.98 11.88
C ILE A 44 4.10 -3.49 13.03
N PRO A 45 3.58 -3.58 14.26
CA PRO A 45 4.28 -4.23 15.36
C PRO A 45 4.72 -5.66 14.99
N PRO A 46 5.97 -6.09 15.27
CA PRO A 46 6.50 -7.39 14.83
C PRO A 46 5.64 -8.59 15.23
N ALA A 47 5.02 -8.56 16.42
CA ALA A 47 4.14 -9.63 16.89
C ALA A 47 2.87 -9.77 16.02
N ALA A 48 2.27 -8.65 15.62
CA ALA A 48 1.09 -8.63 14.76
C ALA A 48 1.46 -9.06 13.34
N ALA A 49 2.58 -8.56 12.81
CA ALA A 49 3.06 -8.88 11.47
C ALA A 49 3.26 -10.39 11.26
N ARG A 50 3.68 -11.16 12.26
CA ARG A 50 3.86 -12.62 12.12
C ARG A 50 2.56 -13.38 11.84
N ARG A 51 1.40 -12.84 12.24
CA ARG A 51 0.08 -13.47 12.10
C ARG A 51 -0.68 -13.03 10.84
N MET A 52 -0.18 -12.04 10.12
CA MET A 52 -0.88 -11.46 8.97
C MET A 52 -0.51 -12.16 7.66
N ALA A 53 -1.51 -12.36 6.80
CA ALA A 53 -1.27 -12.76 5.42
C ALA A 53 -0.49 -11.67 4.66
N PRO A 54 0.28 -12.01 3.61
CA PRO A 54 1.05 -11.03 2.84
C PRO A 54 0.22 -9.84 2.34
N ALA A 55 -0.96 -10.08 1.79
CA ALA A 55 -1.82 -9.01 1.28
C ALA A 55 -2.31 -8.06 2.39
N VAL A 56 -2.54 -8.59 3.61
CA VAL A 56 -2.96 -7.77 4.76
C VAL A 56 -1.83 -6.84 5.20
N LYS A 57 -0.58 -7.34 5.23
CA LYS A 57 0.60 -6.50 5.51
C LYS A 57 0.74 -5.39 4.48
N MET A 58 0.59 -5.75 3.21
CA MET A 58 0.68 -4.79 2.11
C MET A 58 -0.41 -3.71 2.23
N GLY A 59 -1.66 -4.12 2.37
CA GLY A 59 -2.79 -3.21 2.49
C GLY A 59 -2.65 -2.26 3.69
N MET A 60 -2.21 -2.78 4.85
CA MET A 60 -2.04 -1.96 6.05
C MET A 60 -0.90 -0.95 5.88
N ALA A 61 0.28 -1.36 5.40
CA ALA A 61 1.40 -0.44 5.18
C ALA A 61 1.05 0.64 4.14
N ALA A 62 0.41 0.27 3.03
CA ALA A 62 -0.03 1.21 2.01
C ALA A 62 -1.10 2.19 2.54
N ALA A 63 -2.09 1.70 3.30
CA ALA A 63 -3.12 2.54 3.90
C ALA A 63 -2.54 3.52 4.92
N THR A 64 -1.65 3.06 5.80
CA THR A 64 -0.98 3.92 6.78
C THR A 64 -0.17 5.01 6.10
N LYS A 65 0.62 4.68 5.07
CA LYS A 65 1.38 5.68 4.32
C LYS A 65 0.47 6.65 3.53
N THR A 66 -0.62 6.16 2.94
CA THR A 66 -1.61 6.98 2.24
C THR A 66 -2.18 8.05 3.18
N LEU A 67 -2.57 7.65 4.39
CA LEU A 67 -3.07 8.58 5.41
C LEU A 67 -2.01 9.60 5.84
N GLN A 68 -0.75 9.17 6.00
CA GLN A 68 0.37 10.07 6.30
C GLN A 68 0.58 11.12 5.21
N GLU A 69 0.60 10.72 3.93
CA GLU A 69 0.76 11.63 2.80
C GLU A 69 -0.42 12.61 2.64
N ALA A 70 -1.64 12.18 3.00
CA ALA A 70 -2.81 13.05 3.03
C ALA A 70 -2.88 13.96 4.26
N GLY A 71 -1.99 13.78 5.26
CA GLY A 71 -2.07 14.49 6.54
C GLY A 71 -3.29 14.12 7.38
N ILE A 72 -3.87 12.94 7.17
CA ILE A 72 -5.06 12.45 7.87
C ILE A 72 -4.63 11.47 8.96
N LYS A 73 -4.97 11.74 10.22
CA LYS A 73 -4.66 10.83 11.34
C LYS A 73 -5.70 9.73 11.52
N GLU A 74 -6.97 10.12 11.47
CA GLU A 74 -8.09 9.22 11.72
C GLU A 74 -9.13 9.37 10.60
N PRO A 75 -9.25 8.39 9.69
CA PRO A 75 -10.29 8.43 8.66
C PRO A 75 -11.66 8.18 9.28
N GLY A 76 -12.69 8.88 8.80
CA GLY A 76 -14.07 8.67 9.26
C GLY A 76 -14.71 7.37 8.76
N ALA A 77 -14.18 6.78 7.69
CA ALA A 77 -14.61 5.51 7.15
C ALA A 77 -13.46 4.81 6.42
N ILE A 78 -13.48 3.48 6.41
CA ILE A 78 -12.54 2.64 5.67
C ILE A 78 -13.34 1.70 4.77
N ILE A 79 -13.00 1.68 3.49
CA ILE A 79 -13.53 0.74 2.52
C ILE A 79 -12.35 -0.09 2.04
N THR A 80 -12.45 -1.42 2.16
CA THR A 80 -11.40 -2.37 1.78
C THR A 80 -11.99 -3.49 0.92
N GLY A 81 -11.15 -4.10 0.09
CA GLY A 81 -11.52 -5.23 -0.76
C GLY A 81 -10.36 -6.18 -0.97
N SER A 82 -10.66 -7.47 -1.12
CA SER A 82 -9.71 -8.54 -1.43
C SER A 82 -10.35 -9.52 -2.41
N GLY A 83 -9.53 -10.09 -3.31
CA GLY A 83 -9.94 -11.17 -4.21
C GLY A 83 -9.46 -12.56 -3.79
N MET A 84 -8.81 -12.67 -2.63
CA MET A 84 -8.54 -13.96 -1.97
C MET A 84 -9.77 -14.49 -1.27
#